data_AF-A0A932EG59-F1
#
_entry.id   AF-A0A932EG59-F1
#
_cell.length_a   1.000
_cell.length_b   1.000
_cell.length_c   1.000
_cell.angle_alpha   90.00
_cell.angle_beta   90.00
_cell.angle_gamma   90.00
#
_symmetry.space_group_name_H-M   'P 1'
#
loop_
_entity.id
_entity.type
_entity.pdbx_description
1 polymer ?
#
loop_
_entity_poly.entity_id
_entity_poly.type
_entity_poly.pdbx_seq_one_letter_code
_entity_poly.pdbx_strand_id
1 'polypeptide(L)'
;MEILKNFGVNPILLAAQVVNFLIIFFLLKKFLYKPVLELLKKRQKMIKDGIQQAEESRIKLEKVVIEEKNILMNAQLQGKKLIEDAREESIKLTLQMNESAKKQTEKMLQDAKDQIARESLEVEKRLAVNTSKLAVSFLEKSLSEFFSAKEQKEIVSNALKKITKIN
;
A
#
# COMPACT_ATOMS: atom_id res chain seq x y z
N MET A 1 112.20 -6.38 18.52
CA MET A 1 111.21 -5.29 18.70
C MET A 1 111.57 -4.06 17.84
N GLU A 2 111.95 -4.20 16.56
CA GLU A 2 112.31 -3.03 15.72
C GLU A 2 111.64 -3.01 14.33
N ILE A 3 110.86 -4.05 13.99
CA ILE A 3 110.22 -4.17 12.66
C ILE A 3 108.89 -3.39 12.57
N LEU A 4 108.36 -2.93 13.71
CA LEU A 4 107.10 -2.17 13.78
C LEU A 4 107.28 -0.65 13.73
N LYS A 5 108.47 -0.12 14.04
CA LYS A 5 108.72 1.34 14.05
C LYS A 5 109.02 1.93 12.66
N ASN A 6 109.58 1.15 11.73
CA ASN A 6 109.90 1.61 10.37
C ASN A 6 108.71 1.54 9.38
N PHE A 7 107.55 1.04 9.80
CA PHE A 7 106.35 0.99 8.97
C PHE A 7 105.48 2.25 9.07
N GLY A 8 105.87 3.27 9.86
CA GLY A 8 105.03 4.47 10.07
C GLY A 8 103.72 4.17 10.82
N VAL A 9 103.54 2.95 11.30
CA VAL A 9 102.34 2.49 11.98
C VAL A 9 102.57 2.54 13.49
N ASN A 10 102.06 3.60 14.12
CA ASN A 10 102.03 3.70 15.58
C ASN A 10 100.88 2.82 16.14
N PRO A 11 101.16 1.81 16.98
CA PRO A 11 100.13 0.93 17.54
C PRO A 11 99.05 1.66 18.33
N ILE A 12 99.42 2.76 19.01
CA ILE A 12 98.49 3.66 19.70
C ILE A 12 97.56 4.39 18.72
N LEU A 13 98.06 4.84 17.57
CA LEU A 13 97.22 5.51 16.57
C LEU A 13 96.25 4.51 15.92
N LEU A 14 96.70 3.28 15.63
CA LEU A 14 95.81 2.22 15.16
C LEU A 14 94.72 1.89 16.17
N ALA A 15 95.07 1.74 17.46
CA ALA A 15 94.08 1.49 18.50
C ALA A 15 93.05 2.64 18.60
N ALA A 16 93.50 3.90 18.54
CA ALA A 16 92.62 5.06 18.53
C ALA A 16 91.70 5.10 17.29
N GLN A 17 92.21 4.73 16.11
CA GLN A 17 91.42 4.66 14.88
C GLN A 17 90.37 3.54 14.92
N VAL A 18 90.72 2.37 15.48
CA VAL A 18 89.76 1.27 15.70
C VAL A 18 88.67 1.69 16.68
N VAL A 19 89.03 2.34 17.79
CA VAL A 19 88.05 2.86 18.76
C VAL A 19 87.13 3.89 18.10
N ASN A 20 87.67 4.84 17.33
CA ASN A 20 86.88 5.83 16.60
C ASN A 20 85.92 5.17 15.57
N PHE A 21 86.41 4.20 14.80
CA PHE A 21 85.58 3.43 13.89
C PHE A 21 84.46 2.69 14.61
N LEU A 22 84.74 2.06 15.76
CA LEU A 22 83.73 1.40 16.57
C LEU A 22 82.68 2.38 17.11
N ILE A 23 83.08 3.57 17.58
CA ILE A 23 82.16 4.61 18.03
C ILE A 23 81.21 5.00 16.89
N ILE A 24 81.74 5.31 15.71
CA ILE A 24 80.94 5.69 14.53
C ILE A 24 80.05 4.52 14.08
N PHE A 25 80.56 3.29 14.09
CA PHE A 25 79.80 2.09 13.74
C PHE A 25 78.61 1.88 14.69
N PHE A 26 78.81 2.03 16.00
CA PHE A 26 77.73 1.92 16.98
C PHE A 26 76.71 3.06 16.84
N LEU A 27 77.16 4.29 16.54
CA LEU A 27 76.25 5.39 16.19
C LEU A 27 75.43 5.04 14.95
N LEU A 28 76.04 4.64 13.85
CA LEU A 28 75.33 4.27 12.61
C LEU A 28 74.36 3.11 12.81
N LYS A 29 74.77 2.08 13.56
CA LYS A 29 73.91 0.93 13.86
C LYS A 29 72.65 1.34 14.64
N LYS A 30 72.78 2.26 15.60
CA LYS A 30 71.64 2.70 16.41
C LYS A 30 70.79 3.76 15.70
N PHE A 31 71.42 4.74 15.06
CA PHE A 31 70.75 5.92 14.49
C PHE A 31 70.30 5.74 13.04
N LEU A 32 70.94 4.89 12.24
CA LEU A 32 70.61 4.77 10.81
C LEU A 32 69.91 3.44 10.49
N TYR A 33 70.43 2.33 11.00
CA TYR A 33 69.92 1.00 10.64
C TYR A 33 68.47 0.77 11.14
N LYS A 34 68.18 1.17 12.38
CA LYS A 34 66.82 1.06 12.96
C LYS A 34 65.76 1.84 12.17
N PRO A 35 65.89 3.16 11.97
CA PRO A 35 64.84 3.93 11.27
C PRO A 35 64.71 3.53 9.79
N VAL A 36 65.79 3.14 9.11
CA VAL A 36 65.71 2.66 7.72
C VAL A 36 64.92 1.36 7.64
N LEU A 37 65.20 0.40 8.53
CA LEU A 37 64.46 -0.87 8.56
C LEU A 37 62.99 -0.66 8.94
N GLU A 38 62.71 0.26 9.88
CA GLU A 38 61.36 0.62 10.28
C GLU A 38 60.57 1.24 9.12
N LEU A 39 61.20 2.15 8.36
CA LEU A 39 60.58 2.75 7.17
C LEU A 39 60.26 1.70 6.10
N LEU A 40 61.18 0.75 5.86
CA LEU A 40 60.95 -0.36 4.92
C LEU A 40 59.81 -1.27 5.39
N LYS A 41 59.78 -1.65 6.67
CA LYS A 41 58.67 -2.42 7.25
C LYS A 41 57.34 -1.66 7.15
N LYS A 42 57.34 -0.35 7.41
CA LYS A 42 56.15 0.49 7.28
C LYS A 42 55.65 0.51 5.83
N ARG A 43 56.54 0.69 4.86
CA ARG A 43 56.18 0.63 3.43
C ARG A 43 55.63 -0.73 3.04
N GLN A 44 56.30 -1.82 3.43
CA GLN A 44 55.83 -3.17 3.15
C GLN A 44 54.44 -3.42 3.75
N LYS A 45 54.21 -2.98 5.00
CA LYS A 45 52.91 -3.08 5.66
C LYS A 45 51.85 -2.27 4.94
N MET A 46 52.11 -1.01 4.60
CA MET A 46 51.12 -0.18 3.88
C MET A 46 50.74 -0.76 2.51
N ILE A 47 51.71 -1.32 1.77
CA ILE A 47 51.42 -1.96 0.48
C ILE A 47 50.55 -3.21 0.70
N LYS A 48 50.92 -4.06 1.67
CA LYS A 48 50.15 -5.26 1.99
C LYS A 48 48.71 -4.92 2.41
N ASP A 49 48.57 -3.98 3.34
CA ASP A 49 47.28 -3.54 3.85
C ASP A 49 46.45 -2.90 2.72
N GLY A 50 47.08 -2.12 1.83
CA GLY A 50 46.41 -1.54 0.66
C GLY A 50 45.91 -2.58 -0.35
N ILE A 51 46.71 -3.60 -0.65
CA ILE A 51 46.30 -4.71 -1.53
C ILE A 51 45.15 -5.50 -0.89
N GLN A 52 45.26 -5.80 0.42
CA GLN A 52 44.21 -6.51 1.14
C GLN A 52 42.90 -5.71 1.17
N GLN A 53 42.95 -4.42 1.47
CA GLN A 53 41.78 -3.55 1.46
C GLN A 53 41.16 -3.42 0.07
N ALA A 54 41.98 -3.35 -1.00
CA ALA A 54 41.48 -3.32 -2.37
C ALA A 54 40.71 -4.60 -2.71
N GLU A 55 41.25 -5.76 -2.34
CA GLU A 55 40.59 -7.05 -2.58
C GLU A 55 39.30 -7.20 -1.74
N GLU A 56 39.34 -6.84 -0.46
CA GLU A 56 38.15 -6.84 0.39
C GLU A 56 37.07 -5.88 -0.16
N SER A 57 37.46 -4.72 -0.67
CA SER A 57 36.54 -3.76 -1.27
C SER A 57 35.94 -4.30 -2.56
N ARG A 58 36.74 -4.98 -3.39
CA ARG A 58 36.25 -5.65 -4.61
C ARG A 58 35.22 -6.72 -4.29
N ILE A 59 35.51 -7.60 -3.33
CA ILE A 59 34.59 -8.66 -2.90
C ILE A 59 33.30 -8.06 -2.31
N LYS A 60 33.40 -7.00 -1.50
CA LYS A 60 32.23 -6.30 -0.97
C LYS A 60 31.39 -5.68 -2.09
N LEU A 61 32.02 -5.05 -3.07
CA LEU A 61 31.33 -4.47 -4.22
C LEU A 61 30.59 -5.53 -5.02
N GLU A 62 31.23 -6.67 -5.31
CA GLU A 62 30.58 -7.80 -6.00
C GLU A 62 29.36 -8.32 -5.23
N LYS A 63 29.46 -8.45 -3.91
CA LYS A 63 28.33 -8.84 -3.05
C LYS A 63 27.19 -7.82 -3.10
N VAL A 64 27.50 -6.54 -2.97
CA VAL A 64 26.50 -5.46 -3.04
C VAL A 64 25.78 -5.47 -4.38
N VAL A 65 26.50 -5.66 -5.50
CA VAL A 65 25.88 -5.74 -6.83
C VAL A 65 24.95 -6.95 -6.95
N ILE A 66 25.31 -8.09 -6.37
CA ILE A 66 24.43 -9.29 -6.35
C ILE A 66 23.19 -9.02 -5.50
N GLU A 67 23.36 -8.45 -4.31
CA GLU A 67 22.25 -8.09 -3.41
C GLU A 67 21.31 -7.07 -4.06
N GLU A 68 21.85 -6.03 -4.71
CA GLU A 68 21.09 -5.02 -5.44
C GLU A 68 20.25 -5.67 -6.55
N LYS A 69 20.84 -6.55 -7.36
CA LYS A 69 20.12 -7.29 -8.40
C LYS A 69 18.99 -8.14 -7.81
N ASN A 70 19.24 -8.81 -6.69
CA ASN A 70 18.22 -9.61 -6.00
C ASN A 70 17.09 -8.73 -5.44
N ILE A 71 17.42 -7.58 -4.85
CA ILE A 71 16.44 -6.62 -4.36
C ILE A 71 15.57 -6.10 -5.51
N LEU A 72 16.18 -5.71 -6.63
CA LEU A 72 15.45 -5.24 -7.82
C LEU A 72 14.53 -6.33 -8.38
N MET A 73 15.01 -7.57 -8.50
CA MET A 73 14.20 -8.69 -8.97
C MET A 73 13.03 -8.98 -8.03
N ASN A 74 13.28 -8.99 -6.72
CA ASN A 74 12.23 -9.19 -5.71
C ASN A 74 11.21 -8.05 -5.74
N ALA A 75 11.64 -6.80 -5.86
CA ALA A 75 10.76 -5.65 -5.99
C ALA A 75 9.88 -5.74 -7.24
N GLN A 76 10.43 -6.19 -8.37
CA GLN A 76 9.65 -6.42 -9.60
C GLN A 76 8.62 -7.54 -9.42
N LEU A 77 8.98 -8.65 -8.77
CA LEU A 77 8.05 -9.75 -8.50
C LEU A 77 6.93 -9.33 -7.54
N GLN A 78 7.27 -8.62 -6.46
CA GLN A 78 6.27 -8.08 -5.53
C GLN A 78 5.37 -7.05 -6.21
N GLY A 79 5.92 -6.17 -7.05
CA GLY A 79 5.14 -5.20 -7.81
C GLY A 79 4.17 -5.86 -8.78
N LYS A 80 4.60 -6.90 -9.51
CA LYS A 80 3.72 -7.69 -10.39
C LYS A 80 2.61 -8.36 -9.59
N LYS A 81 2.95 -9.00 -8.47
CA LYS A 81 1.98 -9.64 -7.59
C LYS A 81 0.96 -8.64 -7.04
N LEU A 82 1.40 -7.46 -6.59
CA LEU A 82 0.50 -6.42 -6.11
C LEU A 82 -0.50 -5.98 -7.18
N ILE A 83 -0.06 -5.83 -8.43
CA ILE A 83 -0.95 -5.46 -9.55
C ILE A 83 -1.94 -6.59 -9.85
N GLU A 84 -1.50 -7.85 -9.78
CA GLU A 84 -2.35 -9.02 -9.99
C GLU A 84 -3.41 -9.14 -8.88
N ASP A 85 -2.99 -9.08 -7.61
CA ASP A 85 -3.87 -9.11 -6.44
C ASP A 85 -4.92 -7.97 -6.52
N ALA A 86 -4.49 -6.75 -6.87
CA ALA A 86 -5.39 -5.60 -7.03
C ALA A 86 -6.40 -5.77 -8.18
N ARG A 87 -6.00 -6.43 -9.28
CA ARG A 87 -6.92 -6.75 -10.39
C ARG A 87 -7.94 -7.79 -9.98
N GLU A 88 -7.51 -8.86 -9.32
CA GLU A 88 -8.43 -9.89 -8.81
C GLU A 88 -9.43 -9.31 -7.81
N GLU A 89 -8.97 -8.49 -6.88
CA GLU A 89 -9.82 -7.82 -5.91
C GLU A 89 -10.81 -6.87 -6.59
N SER A 90 -10.36 -6.09 -7.58
CA SER A 90 -11.22 -5.20 -8.36
C SER A 90 -12.32 -5.96 -9.12
N ILE A 91 -11.98 -7.09 -9.75
CA ILE A 91 -12.95 -7.95 -10.44
C ILE A 91 -13.97 -8.48 -9.44
N LYS A 92 -13.50 -9.01 -8.29
CA LYS A 92 -14.37 -9.52 -7.23
C LYS A 92 -15.31 -8.45 -6.69
N LEU A 93 -14.79 -7.25 -6.40
CA LEU A 93 -15.58 -6.12 -5.94
C LEU A 93 -16.63 -5.71 -6.97
N THR A 94 -16.25 -5.64 -8.25
CA THR A 94 -17.17 -5.31 -9.35
C THR A 94 -18.31 -6.33 -9.45
N LEU A 95 -18.00 -7.62 -9.34
CA LEU A 95 -19.02 -8.69 -9.34
C LEU A 95 -19.96 -8.55 -8.14
N GLN A 96 -19.42 -8.33 -6.93
CA GLN A 96 -20.21 -8.14 -5.72
C GLN A 96 -21.10 -6.88 -5.79
N MET A 97 -20.59 -5.78 -6.32
CA MET A 97 -21.35 -4.55 -6.53
C MET A 97 -22.49 -4.77 -7.52
N ASN A 98 -22.23 -5.44 -8.65
CA ASN A 98 -23.26 -5.75 -9.64
C ASN A 98 -24.35 -6.67 -9.08
N GLU A 99 -23.98 -7.70 -8.33
CA GLU A 99 -24.93 -8.61 -7.69
C GLU A 99 -25.79 -7.86 -6.66
N SER A 100 -25.17 -7.04 -5.81
CA SER A 100 -25.87 -6.21 -4.83
C SER A 100 -26.82 -5.21 -5.50
N ALA A 101 -26.38 -4.54 -6.58
CA ALA A 101 -27.19 -3.61 -7.35
C ALA A 101 -28.39 -4.31 -8.00
N LYS A 102 -28.18 -5.50 -8.56
CA LYS A 102 -29.27 -6.31 -9.14
C LYS A 102 -30.30 -6.68 -8.07
N LYS A 103 -29.85 -7.17 -6.92
CA LYS A 103 -30.73 -7.53 -5.79
C LYS A 103 -31.52 -6.33 -5.25
N GLN A 104 -30.87 -5.17 -5.13
CA GLN A 104 -31.52 -3.92 -4.72
C GLN A 104 -32.57 -3.47 -5.75
N THR A 105 -32.24 -3.58 -7.05
CA THR A 105 -33.17 -3.24 -8.14
C THR A 105 -34.38 -4.17 -8.16
N GLU A 106 -34.17 -5.49 -8.01
CA GLU A 106 -35.25 -6.47 -7.91
C GLU A 106 -36.17 -6.19 -6.72
N LYS A 107 -35.58 -5.87 -5.56
CA LYS A 107 -36.33 -5.47 -4.37
C LYS A 107 -37.14 -4.20 -4.62
N MET A 108 -36.51 -3.16 -5.18
CA MET A 108 -37.19 -1.90 -5.50
C MET A 108 -38.35 -2.10 -6.47
N LEU A 109 -38.18 -2.96 -7.48
CA LEU A 109 -39.24 -3.29 -8.43
C LEU A 109 -40.39 -4.03 -7.76
N GLN A 110 -40.09 -4.97 -6.85
CA GLN A 110 -41.10 -5.69 -6.09
C GLN A 110 -41.87 -4.73 -5.17
N ASP A 111 -41.17 -3.88 -4.43
CA ASP A 111 -41.77 -2.89 -3.53
C ASP A 111 -42.68 -1.92 -4.32
N ALA A 112 -42.25 -1.50 -5.52
CA ALA A 112 -43.05 -0.65 -6.42
C ALA A 112 -44.31 -1.36 -6.93
N LYS A 113 -44.22 -2.64 -7.33
CA LYS A 113 -45.39 -3.44 -7.74
C LYS A 113 -46.38 -3.60 -6.60
N ASP A 114 -45.90 -3.87 -5.40
CA ASP A 114 -46.74 -4.02 -4.21
C ASP A 114 -47.41 -2.69 -3.83
N GLN A 115 -46.71 -1.56 -4.01
CA GLN A 115 -47.29 -0.24 -3.83
C GLN A 115 -48.38 0.07 -4.87
N ILE A 116 -48.12 -0.20 -6.15
CA ILE A 116 -49.12 -0.01 -7.22
C ILE A 116 -50.37 -0.85 -6.94
N ALA A 117 -50.21 -2.11 -6.55
CA ALA A 117 -51.33 -2.98 -6.22
C ALA A 117 -52.18 -2.42 -5.06
N ARG A 118 -51.54 -1.91 -4.02
CA ARG A 118 -52.24 -1.25 -2.89
C ARG A 118 -52.96 0.02 -3.33
N GLU A 119 -52.31 0.86 -4.14
CA GLU A 119 -52.89 2.10 -4.66
C GLU A 119 -54.10 1.80 -5.57
N SER A 120 -54.01 0.80 -6.47
CA SER A 120 -55.14 0.38 -7.31
C SER A 120 -56.36 -0.04 -6.50
N LEU A 121 -56.16 -0.84 -5.44
CA LEU A 121 -57.26 -1.22 -4.54
C LEU A 121 -57.87 0.00 -3.82
N GLU A 122 -57.06 0.99 -3.44
CA GLU A 122 -57.55 2.22 -2.83
C GLU A 122 -58.31 3.09 -3.85
N VAL A 123 -57.84 3.16 -5.09
CA VAL A 123 -58.53 3.85 -6.19
C VAL A 123 -59.88 3.19 -6.48
N GLU A 124 -59.95 1.85 -6.58
CA GLU A 124 -61.20 1.12 -6.78
C GLU A 124 -62.22 1.43 -5.67
N LYS A 125 -61.78 1.39 -4.40
CA LYS A 125 -62.63 1.77 -3.25
C LYS A 125 -63.13 3.21 -3.37
N ARG A 126 -62.26 4.16 -3.71
CA ARG A 126 -62.64 5.57 -3.93
C ARG A 126 -63.64 5.71 -5.08
N LEU A 127 -63.44 4.97 -6.17
CA LEU A 127 -64.33 4.98 -7.34
C LEU A 127 -65.72 4.47 -6.97
N ALA A 128 -65.81 3.34 -6.26
CA ALA A 128 -67.08 2.76 -5.80
C ALA A 128 -67.88 3.75 -4.93
N VAL A 129 -67.20 4.46 -4.02
CA VAL A 129 -67.82 5.49 -3.17
C VAL A 129 -68.30 6.68 -4.00
N ASN A 130 -67.48 7.18 -4.93
CA ASN A 130 -67.83 8.32 -5.76
C ASN A 130 -68.98 8.01 -6.74
N THR A 131 -68.96 6.85 -7.37
CA THR A 131 -70.06 6.39 -8.24
C THR A 131 -71.36 6.23 -7.46
N SER A 132 -71.30 5.67 -6.24
CA SER A 132 -72.48 5.57 -5.37
C SER A 132 -73.05 6.94 -5.02
N LYS A 133 -72.20 7.93 -4.71
CA LYS A 133 -72.62 9.32 -4.46
C LYS A 133 -73.24 9.96 -5.70
N LEU A 134 -72.63 9.79 -6.88
CA LEU A 134 -73.16 10.28 -8.15
C LEU A 134 -74.54 9.68 -8.47
N ALA A 135 -74.72 8.37 -8.27
CA ALA A 135 -75.99 7.70 -8.47
C ALA A 135 -77.08 8.25 -7.52
N VAL A 136 -76.75 8.49 -6.25
CA VAL A 136 -77.66 9.10 -5.28
C VAL A 136 -78.03 10.53 -5.69
N SER A 137 -77.06 11.37 -6.05
CA SER A 137 -77.35 12.74 -6.51
C SER A 137 -78.16 12.77 -7.81
N PHE A 138 -77.95 11.82 -8.73
CA PHE A 138 -78.78 11.69 -9.93
C PHE A 138 -80.21 11.29 -9.58
N LEU A 139 -80.40 10.30 -8.70
CA LEU A 139 -81.72 9.88 -8.21
C LEU A 139 -82.43 11.03 -7.49
N GLU A 140 -81.75 11.76 -6.62
CA GLU A 140 -82.28 12.95 -5.96
C GLU A 140 -82.80 13.95 -7.01
N LYS A 141 -81.96 14.30 -8.00
CA LYS A 141 -82.31 15.30 -9.01
C LYS A 141 -83.42 14.85 -9.97
N SER A 142 -83.48 13.57 -10.31
CA SER A 142 -84.53 13.01 -11.17
C SER A 142 -85.86 12.82 -10.41
N LEU A 143 -85.82 12.43 -9.12
CA LEU A 143 -87.02 12.30 -8.29
C LEU A 143 -87.64 13.67 -7.92
N SER A 144 -86.86 14.75 -7.89
CA SER A 144 -87.39 16.11 -7.63
C SER A 144 -88.32 16.63 -8.73
N GLU A 145 -88.27 16.05 -9.94
CA GLU A 145 -89.18 16.41 -11.03
C GLU A 145 -90.56 15.72 -10.91
N PHE A 146 -90.67 14.63 -10.14
CA PHE A 146 -91.87 13.78 -10.13
C PHE A 146 -92.50 13.51 -8.75
N PHE A 147 -91.81 13.78 -7.63
CA PHE A 147 -92.27 13.41 -6.27
C PHE A 147 -92.12 14.53 -5.23
N SER A 148 -92.89 14.45 -4.12
CA SER A 148 -92.82 15.41 -3.01
C SER A 148 -91.56 15.22 -2.14
N ALA A 149 -91.11 16.28 -1.45
CA ALA A 149 -89.89 16.26 -0.63
C ALA A 149 -89.88 15.17 0.48
N LYS A 150 -91.05 14.66 0.87
CA LYS A 150 -91.20 13.61 1.90
C LYS A 150 -90.92 12.22 1.33
N GLU A 151 -91.44 11.92 0.14
CA GLU A 151 -91.22 10.65 -0.57
C GLU A 151 -89.77 10.52 -1.06
N GLN A 152 -89.19 11.63 -1.50
CA GLN A 152 -87.79 11.70 -1.95
C GLN A 152 -86.81 11.30 -0.85
N LYS A 153 -87.02 11.81 0.38
CA LYS A 153 -86.20 11.45 1.55
C LYS A 153 -86.30 9.97 1.89
N GLU A 154 -87.48 9.38 1.76
CA GLU A 154 -87.70 7.97 2.11
C GLU A 154 -87.03 7.03 1.09
N ILE A 155 -87.15 7.33 -0.21
CA ILE A 155 -86.54 6.56 -1.30
C ILE A 155 -85.01 6.64 -1.23
N VAL A 156 -84.45 7.84 -1.05
CA VAL A 156 -82.99 8.04 -0.95
C VAL A 156 -82.41 7.36 0.30
N SER A 157 -83.08 7.48 1.45
CA SER A 157 -82.69 6.79 2.68
C SER A 157 -82.69 5.26 2.51
N ASN A 158 -83.72 4.71 1.84
CA ASN A 158 -83.79 3.28 1.57
C ASN A 158 -82.76 2.80 0.53
N ALA A 159 -82.46 3.62 -0.48
CA ALA A 159 -81.40 3.33 -1.45
C ALA A 159 -80.00 3.34 -0.80
N LEU A 160 -79.70 4.35 0.02
CA LEU A 160 -78.45 4.43 0.78
C LEU A 160 -78.29 3.21 1.70
N LYS A 161 -79.33 2.84 2.47
CA LYS A 161 -79.30 1.65 3.35
C LYS A 161 -79.05 0.35 2.58
N LYS A 162 -79.53 0.21 1.34
CA LYS A 162 -79.27 -0.97 0.51
C LYS A 162 -77.83 -0.97 -0.04
N ILE A 163 -77.30 0.17 -0.45
CA ILE A 163 -75.91 0.30 -0.94
C ILE A 163 -74.91 0.00 0.18
N THR A 164 -75.15 0.44 1.42
CA THR A 164 -74.28 0.13 2.57
C THR A 164 -74.32 -1.34 3.00
N LYS A 165 -75.32 -2.11 2.55
CA LYS A 165 -75.50 -3.53 2.89
C LYS A 165 -74.84 -4.50 1.90
N ILE A 166 -74.37 -3.99 0.75
CA ILE A 166 -73.75 -4.77 -0.34
C ILE A 166 -72.21 -4.71 -0.28
N ASN A 167 -71.64 -3.83 0.56
CA ASN A 167 -70.21 -3.73 0.84
C ASN A 167 -69.81 -4.49 2.10
#